data_AF-A0A8X6SV11-F1
#
_entry.id   AF-A0A8X6SV11-F1
#
_cell.length_a   1.000
_cell.length_b   1.000
_cell.length_c   1.000
_cell.angle_alpha   90.00
_cell.angle_beta   90.00
_cell.angle_gamma   90.00
#
_symmetry.space_group_name_H-M   'P 1'
#
loop_
_entity.id
_entity.type
_entity.pdbx_description
1 polymer ?
#
loop_
_entity_poly.entity_id
_entity_poly.type
_entity_poly.pdbx_seq_one_letter_code
_entity_poly.pdbx_strand_id
1 'polypeptide(L)' 'MEEMHHLARERIGMASEKMKIRYDARATGHDFREGDKVWLWNPKRRKGLSPKLQTNWEGPYTILKRLNDVVVRIQKSPH' A
#
# COMPACT_ATOMS: atom_id res chain seq x y z
N MET A 1 40.53 8.96 -10.36
CA MET A 1 39.46 9.20 -9.36
C MET A 1 38.09 9.20 -10.05
N GLU A 2 37.91 9.94 -11.15
CA GLU A 2 36.65 9.97 -11.91
C GLU A 2 36.18 8.59 -12.42
N GLU A 3 37.07 7.75 -12.93
CA GLU A 3 36.70 6.40 -13.42
C GLU A 3 36.15 5.50 -12.31
N MET A 4 36.72 5.59 -11.10
CA MET A 4 36.22 4.84 -9.94
C MET A 4 34.83 5.32 -9.52
N HIS A 5 34.58 6.63 -9.58
CA HIS A 5 33.25 7.19 -9.33
C HIS A 5 32.25 6.79 -10.41
N HIS A 6 32.67 6.74 -11.68
CA HIS A 6 31.83 6.28 -12.78
C HIS A 6 31.40 4.82 -12.59
N LEU A 7 32.37 3.93 -12.33
CA LEU A 7 32.10 2.52 -12.06
C LEU A 7 31.18 2.33 -10.85
N ALA A 8 31.39 3.09 -9.77
CA ALA A 8 30.53 3.03 -8.60
C ALA A 8 29.08 3.42 -8.93
N ARG A 9 28.86 4.50 -9.71
CA ARG A 9 27.53 4.94 -10.12
C ARG A 9 26.83 3.91 -11.01
N GLU A 10 27.54 3.32 -11.97
CA GLU A 10 26.99 2.25 -12.82
C GLU A 10 26.54 1.04 -11.99
N ARG A 11 27.36 0.63 -11.02
CA ARG A 11 27.04 -0.49 -10.13
C ARG A 11 25.80 -0.22 -9.28
N ILE A 12 25.67 1.01 -8.76
CA ILE A 12 24.47 1.44 -8.02
C ILE A 12 23.23 1.41 -8.93
N GLY A 13 23.34 1.92 -10.16
CA GLY A 13 22.25 1.90 -11.14
C GLY A 13 21.77 0.48 -11.44
N MET A 14 22.71 -0.43 -11.73
CA MET A 14 22.38 -1.85 -11.96
C MET A 14 21.75 -2.53 -10.74
N ALA A 15 22.22 -2.22 -9.53
CA ALA A 15 21.64 -2.76 -8.30
C ALA A 15 20.23 -2.24 -8.06
N SER A 16 19.99 -0.96 -8.33
CA SER A 16 18.67 -0.32 -8.23
C SER A 16 17.68 -0.95 -9.20
N GLU A 17 18.08 -1.17 -10.46
CA GLU A 17 17.20 -1.79 -11.46
C GLU A 17 16.84 -3.23 -11.07
N LYS A 18 17.82 -4.02 -10.61
CA LYS A 18 17.55 -5.38 -10.09
C LYS A 18 16.60 -5.37 -8.91
N MET A 19 16.69 -4.37 -8.04
CA MET A 19 15.80 -4.22 -6.89
C MET A 19 14.37 -3.88 -7.32
N LYS A 20 14.23 -2.96 -8.28
CA LYS A 20 12.93 -2.59 -8.87
C LYS A 20 12.24 -3.79 -9.50
N ILE A 21 12.94 -4.52 -10.39
CA ILE A 21 12.39 -5.72 -11.04
C ILE A 21 11.90 -6.74 -10.01
N ARG A 22 12.68 -6.97 -8.94
CA ARG A 22 12.30 -7.91 -7.87
C ARG A 22 11.06 -7.44 -7.09
N TYR A 23 10.93 -6.13 -6.86
CA TYR A 23 9.76 -5.56 -6.20
C TYR A 23 8.53 -5.70 -7.08
N ASP A 24 8.61 -5.25 -8.33
CA ASP A 24 7.50 -5.28 -9.29
C ASP A 24 7.02 -6.72 -9.56
N ALA A 25 7.93 -7.69 -9.63
CA ALA A 25 7.59 -9.10 -9.78
C ALA A 25 6.84 -9.71 -8.57
N ARG A 26 6.98 -9.11 -7.38
CA ARG A 26 6.30 -9.54 -6.14
C ARG A 26 5.07 -8.69 -5.82
N ALA A 27 4.93 -7.54 -6.46
CA ALA A 27 3.81 -6.65 -6.25
C ALA A 27 2.55 -7.27 -6.86
N THR A 28 1.74 -7.92 -6.03
CA THR A 28 0.39 -8.31 -6.42
C THR A 28 -0.50 -7.08 -6.42
N GLY A 29 -0.83 -6.58 -7.62
CA GLY A 29 -1.87 -5.58 -7.79
C GLY A 29 -3.21 -6.16 -7.35
N HIS A 30 -3.69 -5.75 -6.18
CA HIS A 30 -5.07 -6.08 -5.78
C HIS A 30 -5.99 -5.16 -6.55
N ASP A 31 -6.63 -5.68 -7.60
CA ASP A 31 -7.56 -4.93 -8.42
C ASP A 31 -8.90 -4.80 -7.69
N PHE A 32 -9.01 -3.73 -6.92
CA PHE A 32 -10.25 -3.31 -6.29
C PHE A 32 -11.26 -2.82 -7.34
N ARG A 33 -12.44 -3.44 -7.38
CA ARG A 33 -13.53 -3.09 -8.29
C ARG A 33 -14.64 -2.35 -7.55
N GLU A 34 -15.38 -1.54 -8.28
CA GLU A 34 -16.60 -0.91 -7.75
C GLU A 34 -17.59 -2.00 -7.31
N GLY A 35 -18.14 -1.87 -6.11
CA GLY A 35 -19.01 -2.87 -5.47
C GLY A 35 -18.29 -3.86 -4.56
N ASP A 36 -16.95 -3.97 -4.60
CA ASP A 36 -16.21 -4.87 -3.72
C ASP A 36 -16.34 -4.46 -2.25
N LYS A 37 -16.44 -5.46 -1.36
CA LYS A 37 -16.43 -5.26 0.09
C LYS A 37 -15.02 -5.31 0.63
N VAL A 38 -14.62 -4.26 1.35
CA VAL A 38 -13.27 -4.11 1.90
C VAL A 38 -13.28 -3.73 3.37
N TRP A 39 -12.22 -4.11 4.06
CA TRP A 39 -11.90 -3.63 5.40
C TRP A 39 -10.86 -2.52 5.30
N LEU A 40 -11.11 -1.42 5.99
CA LEU A 40 -10.19 -0.29 6.09
C LEU A 40 -9.21 -0.54 7.24
N TRP A 41 -7.91 -0.50 6.94
CA TRP A 41 -6.89 -0.42 7.98
C TRP A 41 -6.87 0.99 8.58
N ASN A 42 -7.43 1.13 9.78
CA ASN A 42 -7.55 2.37 10.53
C ASN A 42 -7.00 2.16 11.97
N PRO A 43 -5.67 2.30 12.20
CA PRO A 43 -5.04 2.10 13.51
C PRO A 43 -5.30 3.27 14.47
N LYS A 44 -6.58 3.64 14.64
CA LYS A 44 -7.01 4.75 15.47
C LYS A 44 -7.13 4.32 16.92
N ARG A 45 -6.34 4.95 17.79
CA ARG A 45 -6.40 4.71 19.23
C ARG A 45 -7.66 5.32 19.84
N ARG A 46 -8.41 4.51 20.59
CA ARG A 46 -9.50 4.97 21.47
C ARG A 46 -8.99 5.17 22.88
N LYS A 47 -9.20 6.37 23.44
CA LYS A 47 -8.88 6.68 24.85
C LYS A 47 -9.70 5.78 25.77
N GLY A 48 -9.11 5.32 26.87
CA GLY A 48 -9.76 4.44 27.84
C GLY A 48 -9.74 2.95 27.50
N LEU A 49 -9.20 2.56 26.35
CA LEU A 49 -9.03 1.15 25.95
C LEU A 49 -7.54 0.83 25.77
N SER A 50 -7.12 -0.38 26.13
CA SER A 50 -5.74 -0.84 25.90
C SER A 50 -5.46 -0.94 24.39
N PRO A 51 -4.36 -0.35 23.86
CA PRO A 51 -4.04 -0.42 22.44
C PRO A 51 -3.90 -1.84 21.89
N LYS A 52 -3.48 -2.81 22.72
CA LYS A 52 -3.30 -4.21 22.29
C LYS A 52 -4.62 -4.95 22.08
N LEU A 53 -5.71 -4.48 22.68
CA LEU A 53 -7.04 -5.10 22.59
C LEU A 53 -7.95 -4.39 21.59
N GLN A 54 -7.42 -3.41 20.85
CA GLN A 54 -8.17 -2.68 19.82
C GLN A 54 -7.92 -3.31 18.46
N THR A 55 -9.00 -3.47 17.67
CA THR A 55 -8.87 -3.82 16.24
C THR A 55 -8.43 -2.58 15.45
N ASN A 56 -7.49 -2.79 14.53
CA ASN A 56 -7.10 -1.78 13.56
C ASN A 56 -7.92 -1.87 12.26
N TRP A 57 -8.81 -2.84 12.14
CA TRP A 57 -9.67 -3.01 10.98
C TRP A 57 -11.04 -2.42 11.24
N GLU A 58 -11.49 -1.52 10.37
CA GLU A 58 -12.82 -0.93 10.36
C GLU A 58 -13.57 -1.40 9.10
N GLY A 59 -14.84 -1.77 9.23
CA GLY A 59 -15.63 -2.21 8.07
C GLY A 59 -16.73 -3.19 8.42
N PRO A 60 -17.49 -3.68 7.43
CA PRO A 60 -17.20 -3.62 5.99
C PRO A 60 -17.58 -2.30 5.29
N TYR A 61 -16.76 -1.88 4.33
CA TYR A 61 -17.04 -0.81 3.38
C TYR A 61 -17.28 -1.36 1.98
N THR A 62 -17.93 -0.57 1.14
CA THR A 62 -18.13 -0.86 -0.29
C THR A 62 -17.34 0.15 -1.10
N ILE A 63 -16.59 -0.31 -2.11
CA ILE A 63 -15.91 0.58 -3.05
C ILE A 63 -16.93 1.22 -3.98
N LEU A 64 -16.98 2.56 -3.99
CA LEU A 64 -17.84 3.33 -4.88
C LEU A 64 -17.17 3.63 -6.20
N LYS A 65 -15.90 4.05 -6.15
CA LYS A 65 -15.17 4.49 -7.34
C LYS A 65 -13.67 4.38 -7.13
N ARG A 66 -12.96 3.86 -8.13
CA ARG A 66 -11.50 3.94 -8.20
C ARG A 66 -11.10 5.32 -8.75
N LEU A 67 -10.31 6.07 -7.99
CA LEU A 67 -9.81 7.39 -8.41
C LEU A 67 -8.47 7.27 -9.13
N ASN A 68 -7.60 6.37 -8.66
CA ASN A 68 -6.35 5.97 -9.32
C ASN A 68 -5.98 4.54 -8.85
N ASP A 69 -4.80 4.05 -9.20
CA ASP A 69 -4.37 2.68 -8.89
C ASP A 69 -4.17 2.41 -7.39
N VAL A 70 -4.03 3.46 -6.57
CA VAL A 70 -3.74 3.36 -5.12
C VAL A 70 -4.79 4.05 -4.23
N VAL A 71 -5.75 4.76 -4.82
CA VAL A 71 -6.77 5.56 -4.14
C VAL A 71 -8.14 5.14 -4.65
N VAL A 72 -8.91 4.57 -3.73
CA VAL A 72 -10.30 4.17 -3.92
C VAL A 72 -11.19 4.95 -2.98
N ARG A 73 -12.36 5.33 -3.48
CA ARG A 73 -13.42 5.93 -2.68
C ARG A 73 -14.29 4.82 -2.13
N ILE A 74 -14.45 4.79 -0.81
CA ILE A 74 -15.23 3.77 -0.10
C ILE A 74 -16.40 4.41 0.64
N GLN A 75 -17.50 3.66 0.78
CA GLN A 75 -18.68 4.05 1.54
C GLN A 75 -18.97 3.01 2.62
N LYS A 76 -19.23 3.49 3.83
CA LYS A 76 -19.72 2.64 4.92
C LYS A 76 -21.19 2.35 4.65
N SER A 77 -21.58 1.09 4.69
CA SER A 77 -23.00 0.74 4.53
C SER A 77 -23.82 1.50 5.57
N PRO A 78 -24.91 2.20 5.20
CA PRO A 78 -25.84 2.74 6.18
C PRO A 78 -26.38 1.54 6.97
N HIS A 79 -26.15 1.54 8.28
CA HIS A 79 -26.88 0.66 9.20
C HIS A 79 -28.26 1.26 9.47
#